data_AF-K1Z8V5-F1
#
_entry.id   AF-K1Z8V5-F1
#
_cell.length_a   1.000
_cell.length_b   1.000
_cell.length_c   1.000
_cell.angle_alpha   90.00
_cell.angle_beta   90.00
_cell.angle_gamma   90.00
#
_symmetry.space_group_name_H-M   'P 1'
#
loop_
_entity.id
_entity.type
_entity.pdbx_description
1 polymer ?
#
loop_
_entity_poly.entity_id
_entity_poly.type
_entity_poly.pdbx_seq_one_letter_code
_entity_poly.pdbx_strand_id
1 'polypeptide(L)'
;MGIAIDAATEGLFARHRGAGVDGPHHWDLFWAYLADSVEVFGLYKAGVHLITGLGETEEQLVHTISMAYRMGAMTHLFSFFPEEGSLLQNSPQPPLGKYRRIQLARYLINEGISDSDQIRFSPAGQIIDFGLNIEPYIRTGEAFMTSGCPDRDGQLACNRPFGNERASEPMRNYPYRPGPEDIGKILRQIWDGVG
;
A
#
# COMPACT_ATOMS: atom_id res chain seq x y z
N MET A 1 3.48 -2.92 16.21
CA MET A 1 2.76 -4.18 15.92
C MET A 1 2.18 -4.10 14.51
N GLY A 2 2.23 -5.17 13.70
CA GLY A 2 1.69 -5.17 12.33
C GLY A 2 0.54 -6.16 12.19
N ILE A 3 -0.62 -5.70 11.71
CA ILE A 3 -1.81 -6.52 11.47
C ILE A 3 -1.97 -6.72 9.96
N ALA A 4 -1.92 -7.97 9.52
CA ALA A 4 -2.11 -8.30 8.11
C ALA A 4 -3.59 -8.30 7.76
N ILE A 5 -4.13 -7.15 7.33
CA ILE A 5 -5.49 -7.06 6.78
C ILE A 5 -5.50 -7.49 5.32
N ASP A 6 -4.45 -7.12 4.58
CA ASP A 6 -4.10 -7.48 3.21
C ASP A 6 -5.07 -6.99 2.12
N ALA A 7 -6.35 -6.81 2.42
CA ALA A 7 -7.38 -6.40 1.47
C ALA A 7 -7.93 -5.00 1.74
N ALA A 8 -8.38 -4.32 0.66
CA ALA A 8 -8.95 -2.98 0.72
C ALA A 8 -10.47 -2.94 1.03
N THR A 9 -11.15 -4.08 1.02
CA THR A 9 -12.59 -4.14 1.31
C THR A 9 -12.92 -5.42 2.04
N GLU A 10 -14.01 -5.40 2.80
CA GLU A 10 -14.54 -6.60 3.46
C GLU A 10 -14.79 -7.74 2.46
N GLY A 11 -15.36 -7.44 1.28
CA GLY A 11 -15.63 -8.45 0.25
C GLY A 11 -14.36 -9.11 -0.28
N LEU A 12 -13.29 -8.33 -0.49
CA LEU A 12 -12.00 -8.86 -0.89
C LEU A 12 -11.33 -9.64 0.25
N PHE A 13 -11.46 -9.17 1.49
CA PHE A 13 -10.97 -9.87 2.66
C PHE A 13 -11.66 -11.23 2.82
N ALA A 14 -12.99 -11.26 2.76
CA ALA A 14 -13.77 -12.49 2.85
C ALA A 14 -13.37 -13.48 1.75
N ARG A 15 -13.15 -12.99 0.53
CA ARG A 15 -12.72 -13.80 -0.62
C ARG A 15 -11.34 -14.43 -0.42
N HIS A 16 -10.36 -13.65 0.05
CA HIS A 16 -8.95 -14.06 0.03
C HIS A 16 -8.40 -14.53 1.38
N ARG A 17 -9.09 -14.23 2.48
CA ARG A 17 -8.63 -14.53 3.86
C ARG A 17 -9.71 -15.07 4.80
N GLY A 18 -10.98 -14.76 4.53
CA GLY A 18 -12.10 -15.24 5.32
C GLY A 18 -12.75 -16.48 4.74
N ALA A 19 -14.09 -16.51 4.76
CA ALA A 19 -14.89 -17.66 4.36
C ALA A 19 -14.65 -18.15 2.91
N GLY A 20 -14.20 -17.28 2.00
CA GLY A 20 -13.93 -17.64 0.60
C GLY A 20 -12.75 -18.60 0.40
N VAL A 21 -11.92 -18.78 1.43
CA VAL A 21 -10.81 -19.74 1.47
C VAL A 21 -10.94 -20.70 2.66
N ASP A 22 -12.16 -20.88 3.19
CA ASP A 22 -12.44 -21.62 4.42
C ASP A 22 -11.61 -21.14 5.63
N GLY A 23 -11.24 -19.86 5.62
CA GLY A 23 -10.43 -19.21 6.65
C GLY A 23 -11.27 -18.74 7.83
N PRO A 24 -10.74 -18.80 9.08
CA PRO A 24 -11.47 -18.41 10.29
C PRO A 24 -11.49 -16.88 10.52
N HIS A 25 -11.00 -16.09 9.56
CA HIS A 25 -10.77 -14.67 9.75
C HIS A 25 -12.01 -13.82 9.45
N HIS A 26 -12.26 -12.83 10.29
CA HIS A 26 -13.37 -11.88 10.15
C HIS A 26 -12.84 -10.46 10.03
N TRP A 27 -13.36 -9.71 9.06
CA TRP A 27 -12.94 -8.33 8.78
C TRP A 27 -13.04 -7.43 10.01
N ASP A 28 -14.19 -7.41 10.66
CA ASP A 28 -14.44 -6.54 11.82
C ASP A 28 -13.49 -6.83 13.00
N LEU A 29 -13.14 -8.11 13.22
CA LEU A 29 -12.20 -8.48 14.28
C LEU A 29 -10.80 -7.93 14.00
N PHE A 30 -10.35 -7.92 12.75
CA PHE A 30 -9.04 -7.38 12.41
C PHE A 30 -8.96 -5.86 12.64
N TRP A 31 -10.05 -5.13 12.35
CA TRP A 31 -10.14 -3.69 12.66
C TRP A 31 -10.31 -3.42 14.16
N ALA A 32 -11.01 -4.27 14.90
CA ALA A 32 -11.05 -4.20 16.36
C ALA A 32 -9.66 -4.40 16.97
N TYR A 33 -8.91 -5.42 16.52
CA TYR A 33 -7.53 -5.64 16.96
C TYR A 33 -6.61 -4.46 16.62
N LEU A 34 -6.86 -3.76 15.52
CA LEU A 34 -6.14 -2.53 15.19
C LEU A 34 -6.42 -1.44 16.21
N ALA A 35 -7.69 -1.20 16.53
CA ALA A 35 -8.09 -0.21 17.53
C ALA A 35 -7.47 -0.52 18.90
N ASP A 36 -7.57 -1.76 19.36
CA ASP A 36 -6.96 -2.23 20.62
C ASP A 36 -5.44 -2.04 20.61
N SER A 37 -4.80 -2.34 19.46
CA SER A 37 -3.35 -2.15 19.31
C SER A 37 -2.96 -0.69 19.38
N VAL A 38 -3.73 0.22 18.78
CA VAL A 38 -3.47 1.66 18.88
C VAL A 38 -3.67 2.15 20.31
N GLU A 39 -4.69 1.68 21.03
CA GLU A 39 -4.92 2.01 22.43
C GLU A 39 -3.74 1.59 23.32
N VAL A 40 -3.24 0.37 23.12
CA VAL A 40 -2.15 -0.20 23.95
C VAL A 40 -0.79 0.38 23.59
N PHE A 41 -0.46 0.50 22.30
CA PHE A 41 0.88 0.89 21.85
C PHE A 41 1.02 2.39 21.57
N GLY A 42 -0.09 3.12 21.48
CA GLY A 42 -0.13 4.54 21.14
C GLY A 42 -0.22 4.80 19.63
N LEU A 43 -0.55 6.05 19.30
CA LEU A 43 -0.73 6.52 17.93
C LEU A 43 0.52 6.23 17.08
N TYR A 44 0.26 5.66 15.91
CA TYR A 44 1.21 5.34 14.85
C TYR A 44 2.31 4.34 15.25
N LYS A 45 2.11 3.60 16.35
CA LYS A 45 2.97 2.48 16.77
C LYS A 45 2.41 1.10 16.37
N ALA A 46 1.14 1.07 15.98
CA ALA A 46 0.52 -0.02 15.26
C ALA A 46 0.48 0.27 13.76
N GLY A 47 0.40 -0.78 12.95
CA GLY A 47 0.21 -0.63 11.53
C GLY A 47 -0.52 -1.80 10.89
N VAL A 48 -1.02 -1.57 9.68
CA VAL A 48 -1.70 -2.59 8.87
C VAL A 48 -0.89 -2.91 7.63
N HIS A 49 -0.88 -4.16 7.22
CA HIS A 49 -0.37 -4.56 5.92
C HIS A 49 -1.54 -4.59 4.94
N LEU A 50 -1.33 -4.00 3.76
CA LEU A 50 -2.26 -4.03 2.64
C LEU A 50 -1.54 -4.50 1.37
N ILE A 51 -2.23 -5.26 0.54
CA ILE A 51 -1.73 -5.76 -0.74
C ILE A 51 -2.47 -5.04 -1.86
N THR A 52 -1.72 -4.44 -2.79
CA THR A 52 -2.26 -3.94 -4.05
C THR A 52 -2.31 -5.09 -5.05
N GLY A 53 -3.44 -5.30 -5.74
CA GLY A 53 -3.60 -6.31 -6.79
C GLY A 53 -4.48 -7.50 -6.43
N LEU A 54 -5.29 -7.42 -5.36
CA LEU A 54 -6.25 -8.46 -5.00
C LEU A 54 -7.63 -8.27 -5.65
N GLY A 55 -7.81 -7.19 -6.40
CA GLY A 55 -9.03 -6.87 -7.15
C GLY A 55 -9.67 -5.53 -6.79
N GLU A 56 -9.02 -4.77 -5.91
CA GLU A 56 -9.46 -3.44 -5.46
C GLU A 56 -9.28 -2.35 -6.52
N THR A 57 -10.09 -1.30 -6.45
CA THR A 57 -9.81 -0.03 -7.14
C THR A 57 -8.77 0.77 -6.36
N GLU A 58 -8.19 1.80 -6.99
CA GLU A 58 -7.25 2.67 -6.29
C GLU A 58 -7.95 3.46 -5.18
N GLU A 59 -9.17 3.93 -5.45
CA GLU A 59 -10.07 4.59 -4.50
C GLU A 59 -10.32 3.74 -3.24
N GLN A 60 -10.71 2.47 -3.40
CA GLN A 60 -10.95 1.57 -2.25
C GLN A 60 -9.72 1.44 -1.36
N LEU A 61 -8.55 1.32 -1.98
CA LEU A 61 -7.30 1.17 -1.25
C LEU A 61 -6.89 2.47 -0.55
N VAL A 62 -7.05 3.62 -1.21
CA VAL A 62 -6.83 4.95 -0.61
C VAL A 62 -7.73 5.19 0.59
N HIS A 63 -9.02 4.87 0.49
CA HIS A 63 -9.95 5.00 1.63
C HIS A 63 -9.55 4.10 2.80
N THR A 64 -9.11 2.87 2.53
CA THR A 64 -8.64 1.96 3.58
C THR A 64 -7.39 2.48 4.27
N ILE A 65 -6.45 3.04 3.50
CA ILE A 65 -5.24 3.68 4.03
C ILE A 65 -5.61 4.87 4.92
N SER A 66 -6.50 5.76 4.43
CA SER A 66 -6.98 6.91 5.21
C SER A 66 -7.70 6.48 6.49
N MET A 67 -8.55 5.45 6.42
CA MET A 67 -9.23 4.89 7.60
C MET A 67 -8.23 4.40 8.65
N ALA A 68 -7.22 3.62 8.24
CA ALA A 68 -6.17 3.16 9.15
C ALA A 68 -5.40 4.34 9.78
N TYR A 69 -5.04 5.34 8.97
CA TYR A 69 -4.34 6.54 9.46
C TYR A 69 -5.17 7.34 10.47
N ARG A 70 -6.46 7.55 10.19
CA ARG A 70 -7.42 8.22 11.10
C ARG A 70 -7.63 7.45 12.41
N MET A 71 -7.52 6.12 12.38
CA MET A 71 -7.51 5.28 13.57
C MET A 71 -6.20 5.36 14.35
N GLY A 72 -5.18 6.07 13.86
CA GLY A 72 -3.88 6.17 14.51
C GLY A 72 -2.94 5.02 14.15
N ALA A 73 -3.07 4.41 12.97
CA ALA A 73 -2.21 3.34 12.51
C ALA A 73 -1.50 3.68 11.19
N MET A 74 -0.25 3.24 11.04
CA MET A 74 0.48 3.38 9.78
C MET A 74 0.15 2.23 8.83
N THR A 75 0.19 2.47 7.53
CA THR A 75 0.03 1.39 6.53
C THR A 75 1.37 0.94 5.97
N HIS A 76 1.58 -0.36 5.78
CA HIS A 76 2.64 -0.93 4.96
C HIS A 76 2.03 -1.56 3.71
N LEU A 77 2.65 -1.30 2.56
CA LEU A 77 2.12 -1.68 1.27
C LEU A 77 2.97 -2.78 0.62
N PHE A 78 2.28 -3.78 0.09
CA PHE A 78 2.86 -4.84 -0.73
C PHE A 78 2.22 -4.82 -2.11
N SER A 79 2.95 -5.25 -3.12
CA SER A 79 2.38 -5.55 -4.43
C SER A 79 2.12 -7.04 -4.48
N PHE A 80 0.94 -7.44 -4.92
CA PHE A 80 0.61 -8.84 -5.10
C PHE A 80 1.62 -9.48 -6.06
N PHE A 81 2.11 -10.66 -5.68
CA PHE A 81 3.02 -11.49 -6.46
C PHE A 81 2.44 -12.91 -6.53
N PRO A 82 2.13 -13.44 -7.73
CA PRO A 82 1.58 -14.78 -7.86
C PRO A 82 2.67 -15.82 -7.58
N GLU A 83 2.49 -16.58 -6.50
CA GLU A 83 3.37 -17.70 -6.15
C GLU A 83 2.91 -18.98 -6.85
N GLU A 84 3.86 -19.71 -7.43
CA GLU A 84 3.62 -20.98 -8.12
C GLU A 84 3.00 -22.00 -7.14
N GLY A 85 1.92 -22.67 -7.56
CA GLY A 85 1.19 -23.62 -6.72
C GLY A 85 0.20 -23.00 -5.74
N SER A 86 0.12 -21.66 -5.63
CA SER A 86 -0.93 -20.99 -4.85
C SER A 86 -2.28 -20.97 -5.60
N LEU A 87 -3.39 -20.76 -4.87
CA LEU A 87 -4.71 -20.55 -5.47
C LEU A 87 -4.74 -19.36 -6.45
N LEU A 88 -3.88 -18.37 -6.22
CA LEU A 88 -3.80 -17.15 -7.01
C LEU A 88 -2.62 -17.15 -8.01
N GLN A 89 -2.00 -18.30 -8.29
CA GLN A 89 -0.84 -18.40 -9.19
C GLN A 89 -1.08 -17.84 -10.61
N ASN A 90 -2.34 -17.83 -11.07
CA ASN A 90 -2.73 -17.31 -12.39
C ASN A 90 -3.27 -15.87 -12.34
N SER A 91 -3.29 -15.24 -11.16
CA SER A 91 -3.76 -13.87 -11.01
C SER A 91 -2.67 -12.89 -11.49
N PRO A 92 -3.03 -11.84 -12.23
CA PRO A 92 -2.05 -10.87 -12.70
C PRO A 92 -1.52 -10.04 -11.52
N GLN A 93 -0.24 -9.68 -11.57
CA GLN A 93 0.29 -8.62 -10.70
C GLN A 93 -0.37 -7.27 -11.05
N PRO A 94 -0.47 -6.32 -10.10
CA PRO A 94 -1.01 -5.00 -10.41
C PRO A 94 -0.08 -4.27 -11.40
N PRO A 95 -0.64 -3.48 -12.35
CA PRO A 95 0.16 -2.61 -13.20
C PRO A 95 1.05 -1.68 -12.38
N LEU A 96 2.25 -1.39 -12.87
CA LEU A 96 3.20 -0.53 -12.15
C LEU A 96 2.63 0.86 -11.89
N GLY A 97 1.95 1.49 -12.86
CA GLY A 97 1.35 2.80 -12.67
C GLY A 97 0.35 2.84 -11.51
N LYS A 98 -0.53 1.82 -11.42
CA LYS A 98 -1.44 1.64 -10.28
C LYS A 98 -0.65 1.58 -8.97
N TYR A 99 0.37 0.73 -8.92
CA TYR A 99 1.17 0.57 -7.71
C TYR A 99 1.91 1.86 -7.32
N ARG A 100 2.47 2.61 -8.27
CA ARG A 100 3.12 3.91 -8.03
C ARG A 100 2.17 4.93 -7.45
N ARG A 101 0.94 5.02 -7.97
CA ARG A 101 -0.07 5.96 -7.45
C ARG A 101 -0.46 5.62 -6.02
N ILE A 102 -0.63 4.35 -5.70
CA ILE A 102 -0.94 3.90 -4.33
C ILE A 102 0.24 4.11 -3.38
N GLN A 103 1.48 3.82 -3.80
CA GLN A 103 2.68 4.11 -3.03
C GLN A 103 2.73 5.59 -2.63
N LEU A 104 2.50 6.48 -3.60
CA LEU A 104 2.47 7.91 -3.35
C LEU A 104 1.31 8.33 -2.44
N ALA A 105 0.08 7.86 -2.71
CA ALA A 105 -1.08 8.16 -1.87
C ALA A 105 -0.84 7.73 -0.42
N ARG A 106 -0.31 6.52 -0.20
CA ARG A 106 0.04 5.99 1.12
C ARG A 106 1.06 6.86 1.84
N TYR A 107 2.10 7.32 1.13
CA TYR A 107 3.08 8.24 1.72
C TYR A 107 2.43 9.56 2.12
N LEU A 108 1.70 10.21 1.21
CA LEU A 108 1.07 11.51 1.48
C LEU A 108 0.11 11.44 2.67
N ILE A 109 -0.64 10.34 2.82
CA ILE A 109 -1.57 10.14 3.93
C ILE A 109 -0.83 9.86 5.24
N ASN A 110 0.10 8.89 5.25
CA ASN A 110 0.80 8.52 6.49
C ASN A 110 1.71 9.63 7.03
N GLU A 111 2.22 10.52 6.17
CA GLU A 111 2.99 11.70 6.57
C GLU A 111 2.10 12.90 6.93
N GLY A 112 0.77 12.76 6.86
CA GLY A 112 -0.18 13.83 7.18
C GLY A 112 -0.16 15.01 6.18
N ILE A 113 0.33 14.77 4.96
CA ILE A 113 0.45 15.78 3.89
C ILE A 113 -0.87 15.95 3.12
N SER A 114 -1.62 14.85 2.97
CA SER A 114 -2.91 14.81 2.27
C SER A 114 -3.85 13.80 2.93
N ASP A 115 -5.12 13.81 2.53
CA ASP A 115 -6.13 12.81 2.90
C ASP A 115 -6.86 12.34 1.62
N SER A 116 -7.53 11.20 1.71
CA SER A 116 -8.43 10.65 0.69
C SER A 116 -9.41 11.67 0.12
N ASP A 117 -9.93 12.60 0.95
CA ASP A 117 -10.89 13.63 0.52
C ASP A 117 -10.31 14.65 -0.47
N GLN A 118 -8.98 14.75 -0.59
CA GLN A 118 -8.30 15.64 -1.55
C GLN A 118 -7.94 14.94 -2.87
N ILE A 119 -7.94 13.61 -2.88
CA ILE A 119 -7.57 12.81 -4.04
C ILE A 119 -8.79 12.63 -4.94
N ARG A 120 -8.63 12.86 -6.23
CA ARG A 120 -9.71 12.72 -7.22
C ARG A 120 -9.54 11.42 -7.99
N PHE A 121 -10.68 10.75 -8.17
CA PHE A 121 -10.75 9.47 -8.86
C PHE A 121 -11.59 9.59 -10.13
N SER A 122 -11.25 8.78 -11.14
CA SER A 122 -12.12 8.54 -12.29
C SER A 122 -13.35 7.73 -11.87
N PRO A 123 -14.40 7.62 -12.71
CA PRO A 123 -15.55 6.76 -12.41
C PRO A 123 -15.20 5.27 -12.20
N ALA A 124 -14.04 4.82 -12.67
CA ALA A 124 -13.53 3.47 -12.46
C ALA A 124 -12.72 3.32 -11.14
N GLY A 125 -12.62 4.38 -10.34
CA GLY A 125 -11.87 4.40 -9.08
C GLY A 125 -10.35 4.46 -9.27
N GLN A 126 -9.86 4.99 -10.39
CA GLN A 126 -8.43 5.24 -10.65
C GLN A 126 -8.06 6.67 -10.21
N ILE A 127 -6.91 6.86 -9.57
CA ILE A 127 -6.41 8.19 -9.20
C ILE A 127 -6.05 8.96 -10.48
N ILE A 128 -6.66 10.14 -10.64
CA ILE A 128 -6.40 11.06 -11.76
C ILE A 128 -5.77 12.37 -11.30
N ASP A 129 -5.88 12.70 -10.01
CA ASP A 129 -5.30 13.90 -9.42
C ASP A 129 -5.13 13.69 -7.91
N PHE A 130 -3.99 14.10 -7.36
CA PHE A 130 -3.71 14.02 -5.92
C PHE A 130 -4.16 15.27 -5.15
N GLY A 131 -4.66 16.30 -5.86
CA GLY A 131 -5.11 17.56 -5.27
C GLY A 131 -3.97 18.51 -4.88
N LEU A 132 -2.72 18.16 -5.22
CA LEU A 132 -1.53 18.94 -4.90
C LEU A 132 -0.39 18.65 -5.88
N ASN A 133 0.65 19.51 -5.89
CA ASN A 133 1.85 19.27 -6.68
C ASN A 133 2.66 18.11 -6.08
N ILE A 134 2.61 16.95 -6.74
CA ILE A 134 3.26 15.73 -6.26
C ILE A 134 4.75 15.62 -6.58
N GLU A 135 5.25 16.41 -7.51
CA GLU A 135 6.61 16.26 -8.03
C GLU A 135 7.70 16.38 -6.94
N PRO A 136 7.63 17.32 -5.97
CA PRO A 136 8.61 17.40 -4.89
C PRO A 136 8.67 16.13 -4.05
N TYR A 137 7.53 15.51 -3.76
CA TYR A 137 7.45 14.29 -2.96
C TYR A 137 7.97 13.09 -3.74
N ILE A 138 7.66 13.00 -5.04
CA ILE A 138 8.19 11.95 -5.89
C ILE A 138 9.72 12.00 -5.90
N ARG A 139 10.30 13.20 -6.05
CA ARG A 139 11.76 13.41 -6.15
C ARG A 139 12.53 13.01 -4.89
N THR A 140 11.89 12.94 -3.72
CA THR A 140 12.55 12.40 -2.52
C THR A 140 12.83 10.89 -2.61
N GLY A 141 12.01 10.19 -3.40
CA GLY A 141 12.01 8.73 -3.56
C GLY A 141 11.43 7.94 -2.39
N GLU A 142 11.08 8.59 -1.27
CA GLU A 142 10.69 7.93 -0.02
C GLU A 142 9.40 7.12 -0.15
N ALA A 143 8.43 7.64 -0.90
CA ALA A 143 7.15 6.98 -1.13
C ALA A 143 7.29 5.60 -1.81
N PHE A 144 8.39 5.37 -2.53
CA PHE A 144 8.62 4.17 -3.34
C PHE A 144 9.57 3.18 -2.67
N MET A 145 10.08 3.51 -1.49
CA MET A 145 10.95 2.62 -0.73
C MET A 145 10.16 1.47 -0.10
N THR A 146 10.86 0.37 0.19
CA THR A 146 10.28 -0.75 0.94
C THR A 146 9.75 -0.26 2.28
N SER A 147 8.43 -0.34 2.47
CA SER A 147 7.80 0.04 3.73
C SER A 147 7.95 -1.05 4.79
N GLY A 148 8.16 -0.67 6.05
CA GLY A 148 8.17 -1.59 7.17
C GLY A 148 8.43 -0.88 8.50
N CYS A 149 8.51 -1.64 9.58
CA CYS A 149 8.61 -1.08 10.92
C CYS A 149 9.82 -0.14 11.04
N PRO A 150 9.65 1.05 11.63
CA PRO A 150 10.77 1.91 11.96
C PRO A 150 11.67 1.22 12.98
N ASP A 151 12.97 1.50 12.91
CA ASP A 151 13.93 1.19 13.95
C ASP A 151 13.71 2.11 15.16
N ARG A 152 14.62 2.02 16.14
CA ARG A 152 14.55 2.79 17.38
C ARG A 152 14.68 4.30 17.14
N ASP A 153 15.22 4.72 16.00
CA ASP A 153 15.44 6.11 15.63
C ASP A 153 14.34 6.64 14.68
N GLY A 154 13.30 5.84 14.43
CA GLY A 154 12.20 6.21 13.54
C GLY A 154 12.49 5.98 12.06
N GLN A 155 13.65 5.44 11.70
CA GLN A 155 14.06 5.18 10.32
C GLN A 155 13.59 3.80 9.86
N LEU A 156 13.21 3.63 8.60
CA LEU A 156 12.73 2.34 8.10
C LEU A 156 13.79 1.23 8.26
N ALA A 157 13.53 0.27 9.14
CA ALA A 157 14.42 -0.86 9.42
C ALA A 157 14.27 -2.01 8.40
N CYS A 158 13.20 -2.00 7.60
CA CYS A 158 12.84 -3.12 6.75
C CYS A 158 13.47 -3.00 5.35
N ASN A 159 14.46 -3.84 5.08
CA ASN A 159 15.24 -3.84 3.84
C ASN A 159 15.09 -5.15 3.05
N ARG A 160 13.99 -5.91 3.22
CA ARG A 160 13.82 -7.19 2.51
C ARG A 160 13.51 -6.94 1.02
N PRO A 161 14.46 -7.15 0.09
CA PRO A 161 14.40 -6.54 -1.25
C PRO A 161 13.51 -7.27 -2.26
N PHE A 162 13.02 -8.48 -1.95
CA PHE A 162 12.42 -9.40 -2.94
C PHE A 162 11.09 -10.01 -2.48
N GLY A 163 10.26 -9.21 -1.81
CA GLY A 163 8.94 -9.67 -1.36
C GLY A 163 7.86 -9.63 -2.45
N ASN A 164 8.05 -8.84 -3.52
CA ASN A 164 6.96 -8.54 -4.46
C ASN A 164 7.34 -8.71 -5.94
N GLU A 165 8.56 -9.14 -6.25
CA GLU A 165 9.07 -9.18 -7.62
C GLU A 165 10.19 -10.22 -7.78
N ARG A 166 10.36 -10.73 -9.00
CA ARG A 166 11.58 -11.45 -9.39
C ARG A 166 12.70 -10.42 -9.66
N ALA A 167 13.96 -10.80 -9.44
CA ALA A 167 15.11 -9.92 -9.68
C ALA A 167 15.21 -9.38 -11.14
N SER A 168 14.52 -10.00 -12.10
CA SER A 168 14.48 -9.59 -13.51
C SER A 168 13.31 -8.66 -13.86
N GLU A 169 12.37 -8.42 -12.95
CA GLU A 169 11.23 -7.54 -13.17
C GLU A 169 11.54 -6.11 -12.71
N PRO A 170 10.84 -5.08 -13.24
CA PRO A 170 11.01 -3.72 -12.73
C PRO A 170 10.72 -3.68 -11.23
N MET A 171 11.64 -3.06 -10.49
CA MET A 171 11.56 -3.02 -9.03
C MET A 171 10.30 -2.27 -8.58
N ARG A 172 9.50 -2.92 -7.74
CA ARG A 172 8.25 -2.39 -7.20
C ARG A 172 8.50 -1.60 -5.94
N ASN A 173 9.36 -2.11 -5.05
CA ASN A 173 9.77 -1.39 -3.85
C ASN A 173 11.29 -1.22 -3.82
N TYR A 174 11.75 0.01 -3.67
CA TYR A 174 13.18 0.30 -3.63
C TYR A 174 13.74 0.02 -2.22
N PRO A 175 14.69 -0.91 -2.05
CA PRO A 175 15.30 -1.18 -0.74
C PRO A 175 16.31 -0.09 -0.32
N TYR A 176 16.50 0.93 -1.16
CA TYR A 176 17.38 2.07 -0.99
C TYR A 176 16.65 3.34 -1.46
N ARG A 177 17.16 4.52 -1.09
CA ARG A 177 16.62 5.78 -1.59
C ARG A 177 16.86 5.88 -3.11
N PRO A 178 15.80 5.98 -3.95
CA PRO A 178 15.94 6.07 -5.41
C PRO A 178 16.86 7.20 -5.86
N GLY A 179 17.78 6.90 -6.78
CA GLY A 179 18.65 7.91 -7.40
C GLY A 179 17.98 8.65 -8.58
N PRO A 180 18.65 9.64 -9.21
CA PRO A 180 18.06 10.44 -10.29
C PRO A 180 17.51 9.62 -11.47
N GLU A 181 18.16 8.52 -11.84
CA GLU A 181 17.69 7.63 -12.90
C GLU A 181 16.37 6.92 -12.52
N ASP A 182 16.29 6.43 -11.28
CA ASP A 182 15.10 5.77 -10.75
C ASP A 182 13.94 6.74 -10.61
N ILE A 183 14.20 7.94 -10.11
CA ILE A 183 13.21 9.03 -10.06
C ILE A 183 12.68 9.34 -11.46
N GLY A 184 13.56 9.39 -12.47
CA GLY A 184 13.15 9.58 -13.86
C GLY A 184 12.22 8.46 -14.36
N LYS A 185 12.44 7.21 -13.95
CA LYS A 185 11.54 6.07 -14.28
C LYS A 185 10.21 6.20 -13.56
N ILE A 186 10.23 6.50 -12.25
CA ILE A 186 9.03 6.64 -11.42
C ILE A 186 8.12 7.75 -11.95
N LEU A 187 8.67 8.91 -12.31
CA LEU A 187 7.92 10.03 -12.87
C LEU A 187 7.20 9.68 -14.17
N ARG A 188 7.79 8.81 -14.99
CA ARG A 188 7.11 8.29 -16.20
C ARG A 188 6.03 7.27 -15.83
N GLN A 189 6.35 6.36 -14.92
CA GLN A 189 5.48 5.24 -14.55
C GLN A 189 4.20 5.66 -13.83
N ILE A 190 4.22 6.74 -13.05
CA ILE A 190 3.11 7.08 -12.15
C ILE A 190 1.78 7.33 -12.90
N TRP A 191 1.85 7.79 -14.15
CA TRP A 191 0.67 8.03 -14.97
C TRP A 191 0.40 6.94 -16.02
N ASP A 192 1.17 5.83 -15.98
CA ASP A 192 0.91 4.69 -16.87
C ASP A 192 -0.50 4.13 -16.63
N GLY A 193 -1.23 3.94 -17.73
CA GLY A 193 -2.60 3.42 -17.73
C GLY A 193 -3.67 4.43 -17.32
N VAL A 194 -3.33 5.70 -17.10
CA VAL A 194 -4.29 6.80 -16.97
C VAL A 194 -4.50 7.41 -18.36
N GLY A 195 -5.76 7.58 -18.77
CA GLY A 195 -6.16 8.14 -20.06
C GLY A 195 -7.17 9.26 -19.92
#